data_AF-A0A7G2CEN8-F1
#
_entry.id   AF-A0A7G2CEN8-F1
#
_cell.length_a   1.000
_cell.length_b   1.000
_cell.length_c   1.000
_cell.angle_alpha   90.00
_cell.angle_beta   90.00
_cell.angle_gamma   90.00
#
_symmetry.space_group_name_H-M   'P 1'
#
loop_
_entity.id
_entity.type
_entity.pdbx_description
1 polymer ?
#
loop_
_entity_poly.entity_id
_entity_poly.type
_entity_poly.pdbx_seq_one_letter_code
_entity_poly.pdbx_strand_id
1 'polypeptide(L)'
;MDVLKQFLGGKNQQAFVLVNGRGAPYADLIARSGEILFLIQCKTSVKRLEIDVEAELKKMGFDCEKQTPEKNPPTEKRTKKLRESLVKGSSLTNSLMEALGCKIAVPIFMCSEPKTAKDKTDLIDSVQDFHVKNSEWKGPGALLFVGGSTERSVTISV
;
A
#
# COMPACT_ATOMS: atom_id res chain seq x y z
N MET A 1 -13.43 14.97 2.57
CA MET A 1 -14.56 14.05 2.84
C MET A 1 -15.72 14.24 1.85
N ASP A 2 -16.02 15.46 1.35
CA ASP A 2 -17.21 15.67 0.49
C ASP A 2 -17.10 15.19 -0.98
N VAL A 3 -15.90 15.10 -1.56
CA VAL A 3 -15.71 14.56 -2.91
C VAL A 3 -16.04 13.07 -2.97
N LEU A 4 -15.69 12.30 -1.93
CA LEU A 4 -16.03 10.87 -1.87
C LEU A 4 -17.53 10.68 -1.76
N LYS A 5 -18.25 11.54 -1.05
CA LYS A 5 -19.73 11.52 -0.98
C LYS A 5 -20.40 11.64 -2.35
N GLN A 6 -19.80 12.36 -3.30
CA GLN A 6 -20.31 12.44 -4.68
C GLN A 6 -20.18 11.12 -5.45
N PHE A 7 -19.16 10.30 -5.14
CA PHE A 7 -19.04 8.92 -5.65
C PHE A 7 -19.90 7.91 -4.88
N LEU A 8 -20.30 8.23 -3.64
CA LEU A 8 -21.14 7.41 -2.76
C LEU A 8 -22.66 7.54 -3.06
N GLY A 9 -23.05 8.43 -3.97
CA GLY A 9 -24.45 8.80 -4.25
C GLY A 9 -25.26 7.87 -5.15
N GLY A 10 -24.87 6.61 -5.31
CA GLY A 10 -25.63 5.65 -6.12
C GLY A 10 -25.40 4.22 -5.64
N LYS A 11 -26.45 3.40 -5.64
CA LYS A 11 -26.48 1.97 -5.24
C LYS A 11 -25.56 1.04 -6.06
N ASN A 12 -24.53 1.55 -6.72
CA ASN A 12 -23.88 0.84 -7.80
C ASN A 12 -22.52 0.28 -7.38
N GLN A 13 -22.41 -1.02 -7.60
CA GLN A 13 -21.27 -1.92 -7.53
C GLN A 13 -20.12 -1.54 -8.48
N GLN A 14 -19.97 -0.26 -8.82
CA GLN A 14 -19.02 0.21 -9.82
C GLN A 14 -17.65 0.44 -9.18
N ALA A 15 -16.64 -0.19 -9.77
CA ALA A 15 -15.26 0.08 -9.44
C ALA A 15 -14.91 1.54 -9.76
N PHE A 16 -14.05 2.15 -8.94
CA PHE A 16 -13.53 3.49 -9.21
C PHE A 16 -12.03 3.56 -8.92
N VAL A 17 -11.40 4.58 -9.48
CA VAL A 17 -10.03 4.98 -9.17
C VAL A 17 -10.03 6.48 -8.88
N LEU A 18 -9.50 6.84 -7.73
CA LEU A 18 -9.24 8.21 -7.32
C LEU A 18 -7.73 8.45 -7.38
N VAL A 19 -7.34 9.49 -8.13
CA VAL A 19 -5.94 9.92 -8.25
C VAL A 19 -5.74 11.07 -7.28
N ASN A 20 -4.87 10.88 -6.28
CA ASN A 20 -4.51 11.96 -5.40
C ASN A 20 -3.50 12.90 -6.07
N GLY A 21 -3.49 14.15 -5.64
CA GLY A 21 -2.48 15.11 -6.06
C GLY A 21 -1.07 14.66 -5.67
N ARG A 22 -0.06 15.10 -6.43
CA ARG A 22 1.35 14.80 -6.15
C ARG A 22 1.70 15.20 -4.71
N GLY A 23 2.38 14.30 -3.99
CA GLY A 23 2.80 14.54 -2.61
C GLY A 23 1.72 14.26 -1.56
N ALA A 24 0.66 13.53 -1.95
CA ALA A 24 -0.37 13.10 -1.01
C ALA A 24 0.24 12.35 0.19
N PRO A 25 -0.14 12.70 1.42
CA PRO A 25 0.45 12.15 2.63
C PRO A 25 -0.03 10.73 2.95
N TYR A 26 -0.77 10.08 2.05
CA TYR A 26 -1.46 8.81 2.31
C TYR A 26 -1.17 7.76 1.23
N ALA A 27 -1.80 7.86 0.05
CA ALA A 27 -1.57 7.00 -1.12
C ALA A 27 -1.63 7.85 -2.39
N ASP A 28 -0.98 7.43 -3.47
CA ASP A 28 -1.03 8.15 -4.75
C ASP A 28 -2.33 7.86 -5.51
N LEU A 29 -2.79 6.61 -5.45
CA LEU A 29 -4.08 6.22 -6.00
C LEU A 29 -4.87 5.44 -4.94
N ILE A 30 -6.20 5.60 -4.98
CA ILE A 30 -7.13 4.81 -4.21
C ILE A 30 -8.08 4.18 -5.21
N ALA A 31 -8.14 2.85 -5.24
CA ALA A 31 -9.09 2.15 -6.08
C ALA A 31 -10.03 1.31 -5.22
N ARG A 32 -11.23 1.05 -5.73
CA ARG A 32 -12.17 0.14 -5.10
C ARG A 32 -12.72 -0.83 -6.14
N SER A 33 -12.86 -2.09 -5.76
CA SER A 33 -13.66 -3.05 -6.50
C SER A 33 -14.42 -3.93 -5.52
N GLY A 34 -15.75 -3.93 -5.60
CA GLY A 34 -16.60 -4.62 -4.62
C GLY A 34 -16.34 -4.16 -3.18
N GLU A 35 -16.03 -5.12 -2.31
CA GLU A 35 -15.72 -4.90 -0.89
C GLU A 35 -14.21 -4.69 -0.62
N ILE A 36 -13.39 -4.55 -1.67
CA ILE A 36 -11.94 -4.39 -1.55
C ILE A 36 -11.55 -2.94 -1.84
N LEU A 37 -10.79 -2.35 -0.93
CA LEU A 37 -10.11 -1.08 -1.07
C LEU A 37 -8.64 -1.31 -1.42
N PHE A 38 -8.17 -0.76 -2.52
CA PHE A 38 -6.77 -0.81 -2.94
C PHE A 38 -6.13 0.54 -2.65
N LEU A 39 -5.05 0.53 -1.87
CA LEU A 39 -4.24 1.70 -1.58
C LEU A 39 -2.93 1.56 -2.34
N ILE A 40 -2.75 2.39 -3.37
CA ILE A 40 -1.66 2.22 -4.32
C ILE A 40 -0.64 3.34 -4.12
N GLN A 41 0.56 2.96 -3.71
CA GLN A 41 1.71 3.83 -3.64
C GLN A 41 2.53 3.66 -4.93
N CYS A 42 2.59 4.71 -5.74
CA CYS A 42 3.37 4.76 -6.95
C CYS A 42 4.82 5.15 -6.61
N LYS A 43 5.78 4.43 -7.17
CA LYS A 43 7.21 4.73 -7.03
C LYS A 43 7.84 4.71 -8.42
N THR A 44 8.35 5.86 -8.85
CA THR A 44 9.17 5.94 -10.07
C THR A 44 10.51 5.24 -9.82
N SER A 45 10.71 4.06 -10.39
CA SER A 45 11.98 3.32 -10.28
C SER A 45 12.96 3.82 -11.34
N VAL A 46 14.23 4.08 -10.98
CA VAL A 46 15.33 3.76 -11.92
C VAL A 46 16.70 3.46 -11.32
N LYS A 47 17.04 3.75 -10.05
CA LYS A 47 18.43 3.48 -9.57
C LYS A 47 18.61 3.05 -8.11
N ARG A 48 17.64 3.26 -7.22
CA ARG A 48 17.71 2.79 -5.84
C ARG A 48 16.32 2.45 -5.33
N LEU A 49 16.23 1.26 -4.73
CA LEU A 49 15.13 0.83 -3.89
C LEU A 49 15.20 1.61 -2.57
N GLU A 50 15.04 2.92 -2.60
CA GLU A 50 14.80 3.71 -1.37
C GLU A 50 13.30 3.76 -1.09
N ILE A 51 12.63 2.60 -1.21
CA ILE A 51 11.27 2.43 -0.70
C ILE A 51 11.44 1.95 0.73
N ASP A 52 11.21 2.87 1.68
CA ASP A 52 11.01 2.47 3.08
C ASP A 52 9.62 1.81 3.19
N VAL A 53 9.57 0.51 2.89
CA VAL A 53 8.32 -0.27 2.80
C VAL A 53 7.52 -0.16 4.09
N GLU A 54 8.18 -0.26 5.24
CA GLU A 54 7.55 -0.12 6.55
C GLU A 54 6.89 1.26 6.73
N ALA A 55 7.62 2.33 6.37
CA ALA A 55 7.09 3.68 6.48
C ALA A 55 5.88 3.91 5.57
N GLU A 56 5.91 3.39 4.34
CA GLU A 56 4.79 3.53 3.40
C GLU A 56 3.58 2.68 3.82
N LEU A 57 3.78 1.44 4.29
CA LEU A 57 2.71 0.61 4.86
C LEU A 57 2.03 1.33 6.03
N LYS A 58 2.81 1.82 6.99
CA LYS A 58 2.28 2.55 8.15
C LYS A 58 1.58 3.85 7.75
N LYS A 59 2.12 4.59 6.79
CA LYS A 59 1.47 5.77 6.19
C LYS A 59 0.10 5.43 5.58
N MET A 60 -0.02 4.28 4.91
CA MET A 60 -1.29 3.76 4.39
C MET A 60 -2.17 3.09 5.46
N GLY A 61 -1.75 3.10 6.73
CA GLY A 61 -2.53 2.56 7.84
C GLY A 61 -2.42 1.06 8.03
N PHE A 62 -1.39 0.42 7.47
CA PHE A 62 -1.12 -1.00 7.67
C PHE A 62 -0.07 -1.17 8.76
N ASP A 63 -0.46 -1.87 9.83
CA ASP A 63 0.51 -2.32 10.82
C ASP A 63 1.23 -3.54 10.26
N CYS A 64 2.56 -3.52 10.33
CA CYS A 64 3.39 -4.51 9.68
C CYS A 64 4.59 -4.89 10.52
N GLU A 65 5.03 -6.13 10.35
CA GLU A 65 6.24 -6.63 10.97
C GLU A 65 7.17 -7.24 9.93
N LYS A 66 8.45 -6.91 10.09
CA LYS A 66 9.52 -7.50 9.31
C LYS A 66 9.72 -8.97 9.70
N GLN A 67 9.87 -9.86 8.72
CA GLN A 67 10.05 -11.28 8.94
C GLN A 67 11.53 -11.63 9.19
N THR A 68 12.45 -10.93 8.53
CA THR A 68 13.88 -11.12 8.74
C THR A 68 14.41 -10.29 9.92
N PRO A 69 15.38 -10.83 10.69
CA PRO A 69 15.97 -10.11 11.81
C PRO A 69 16.62 -8.79 11.37
N GLU A 70 16.28 -7.69 12.05
CA GLU A 70 16.98 -6.43 11.85
C GLU A 70 18.37 -6.48 12.47
N LYS A 71 19.40 -6.21 11.66
CA LYS A 71 20.79 -6.08 12.15
C LYS A 71 20.97 -4.89 13.10
N ASN A 72 20.21 -3.82 12.88
CA ASN A 72 20.24 -2.61 13.69
C ASN A 72 18.79 -2.21 14.02
N PRO A 73 18.43 -2.11 15.30
CA PRO A 73 17.09 -1.69 15.67
C PRO A 73 16.83 -0.24 15.25
N PRO A 74 15.55 0.14 15.01
CA PRO A 74 15.22 1.50 14.59
C PRO A 74 15.51 2.49 15.71
N THR A 75 15.99 3.68 15.34
CA THR A 75 16.14 4.79 16.30
C THR A 75 14.78 5.14 16.94
N GLU A 76 14.79 5.57 18.21
CA GLU A 76 13.56 5.99 18.91
C GLU A 76 12.78 7.05 18.13
N LYS A 77 13.49 8.00 17.51
CA LYS A 77 12.92 9.03 16.64
C LYS A 77 12.17 8.43 15.44
N ARG A 78 12.76 7.42 14.77
CA ARG A 78 12.10 6.71 13.66
C ARG A 78 10.88 5.95 14.16
N THR A 79 11.00 5.21 15.27
CA THR A 79 9.90 4.46 15.87
C THR A 79 8.71 5.34 16.22
N LYS A 80 8.95 6.50 16.84
CA LYS A 80 7.89 7.48 17.15
C LYS A 80 7.20 7.98 15.88
N LYS A 81 7.97 8.38 14.87
CA LYS A 81 7.44 8.85 13.58
C LYS A 81 6.58 7.78 12.89
N LEU A 82 7.04 6.53 12.90
CA LEU A 82 6.33 5.40 12.31
C LEU A 82 5.00 5.13 13.02
N ARG A 83 4.98 5.19 14.36
CA ARG A 83 3.73 5.05 15.15
C ARG A 83 2.75 6.17 14.87
N GLU A 84 3.21 7.42 14.84
CA GLU A 84 2.35 8.56 14.51
C GLU A 84 1.77 8.45 13.09
N SER A 85 2.58 7.96 12.14
CA SER A 85 2.15 7.70 10.77
C SER A 85 1.08 6.60 10.72
N LEU A 86 1.29 5.50 11.45
CA LEU A 86 0.34 4.39 11.55
C LEU A 86 -1.00 4.85 12.10
N VAL A 87 -1.02 5.61 13.20
CA VAL A 87 -2.28 6.08 13.81
C VAL A 87 -3.09 6.92 12.81
N LYS A 88 -2.43 7.86 12.11
CA LYS A 88 -3.08 8.71 11.11
C LYS A 88 -3.56 7.91 9.90
N GLY A 89 -2.70 7.02 9.39
CA GLY A 89 -3.01 6.15 8.26
C GLY A 89 -4.20 5.25 8.56
N SER A 90 -4.17 4.54 9.70
CA SER A 90 -5.23 3.60 10.09
C SER A 90 -6.58 4.29 10.28
N SER A 91 -6.59 5.48 10.90
CA SER A 91 -7.82 6.26 11.05
C SER A 91 -8.44 6.62 9.70
N LEU A 92 -7.62 7.04 8.74
CA LEU A 92 -8.08 7.39 7.40
C LEU A 92 -8.53 6.15 6.61
N THR A 93 -7.74 5.06 6.62
CA THR A 93 -8.09 3.80 5.96
C THR A 93 -9.40 3.23 6.48
N ASN A 94 -9.59 3.18 7.80
CA ASN A 94 -10.83 2.69 8.41
C ASN A 94 -12.01 3.58 8.02
N SER A 95 -11.84 4.90 8.02
CA SER A 95 -12.89 5.84 7.60
C SER A 95 -13.28 5.64 6.12
N LEU A 96 -12.30 5.39 5.25
CA LEU A 96 -12.54 5.10 3.84
C LEU A 96 -13.25 3.75 3.68
N MET A 97 -12.80 2.71 4.38
CA MET A 97 -13.41 1.40 4.34
C MET A 97 -14.87 1.45 4.81
N GLU A 98 -15.16 2.14 5.92
CA GLU A 98 -16.52 2.32 6.43
C GLU A 98 -17.39 3.08 5.43
N ALA A 99 -16.91 4.23 4.94
CA ALA A 99 -17.66 5.06 4.00
C ALA A 99 -17.95 4.33 2.69
N LEU A 100 -17.05 3.46 2.24
CA LEU A 100 -17.15 2.72 0.99
C LEU A 100 -17.74 1.32 1.14
N GLY A 101 -18.05 0.88 2.36
CA GLY A 101 -18.51 -0.50 2.62
C GLY A 101 -17.47 -1.56 2.22
N CYS A 102 -16.18 -1.27 2.38
CA CYS A 102 -15.10 -2.22 2.14
C CYS A 102 -14.79 -3.03 3.41
N LYS A 103 -14.54 -4.33 3.25
CA LYS A 103 -14.12 -5.24 4.34
C LYS A 103 -12.62 -5.50 4.33
N ILE A 104 -12.00 -5.41 3.15
CA ILE A 104 -10.59 -5.68 2.95
C ILE A 104 -9.91 -4.43 2.41
N ALA A 105 -8.74 -4.09 2.96
CA ALA A 105 -7.84 -3.11 2.38
C ALA A 105 -6.53 -3.81 1.97
N VAL A 106 -6.05 -3.51 0.76
CA VAL A 106 -4.84 -4.12 0.19
C VAL A 106 -3.82 -3.02 -0.11
N PRO A 107 -2.63 -3.05 0.51
CA PRO A 107 -1.54 -2.18 0.12
C PRO A 107 -0.91 -2.67 -1.18
N ILE A 108 -0.76 -1.77 -2.15
CA ILE A 108 -0.11 -2.05 -3.43
C ILE A 108 1.05 -1.07 -3.62
N PHE A 109 2.23 -1.62 -3.87
CA PHE A 109 3.37 -0.88 -4.38
C PHE A 109 3.37 -1.02 -5.90
N MET A 110 3.27 0.11 -6.61
CA MET A 110 3.37 0.13 -8.06
C MET A 110 4.68 0.79 -8.47
N CYS A 111 5.53 0.05 -9.17
CA CYS A 111 6.86 0.49 -9.56
C CYS A 111 7.08 0.31 -11.06
N SER A 112 7.98 1.10 -11.65
CA SER A 112 8.47 0.80 -13.00
C SER A 112 9.23 -0.52 -13.01
N GLU A 113 9.10 -1.30 -14.08
CA GLU A 113 9.81 -2.58 -14.19
C GLU A 113 11.34 -2.38 -14.07
N PRO A 114 12.01 -3.10 -13.17
CA PRO A 114 13.46 -3.03 -13.03
C PRO A 114 14.18 -3.53 -14.28
N LYS A 115 15.36 -2.95 -14.55
CA LYS A 115 16.17 -3.31 -15.74
C LYS A 115 16.87 -4.66 -15.62
N THR A 116 17.07 -5.14 -14.39
CA THR A 116 17.77 -6.39 -14.13
C THR A 116 16.91 -7.33 -13.29
N ALA A 117 17.07 -8.63 -13.51
CA ALA A 117 16.37 -9.65 -12.72
C ALA A 117 16.72 -9.56 -11.22
N LYS A 118 17.98 -9.20 -10.91
CA LYS A 118 18.43 -9.01 -9.54
C LYS A 118 17.67 -7.87 -8.84
N ASP A 119 17.58 -6.70 -9.47
CA ASP A 119 16.83 -5.57 -8.90
C ASP A 119 15.34 -5.89 -8.72
N LYS A 120 14.79 -6.74 -9.59
CA LYS A 120 13.42 -7.26 -9.49
C LYS A 120 13.26 -8.17 -8.28
N THR A 121 14.15 -9.14 -8.08
CA THR A 121 14.16 -10.02 -6.90
C THR A 121 14.34 -9.22 -5.62
N ASP A 122 15.33 -8.32 -5.55
CA ASP A 122 15.61 -7.53 -4.35
C ASP A 122 14.39 -6.67 -3.93
N LEU A 123 13.63 -6.13 -4.90
CA LEU A 123 12.41 -5.38 -4.63
C LEU A 123 11.25 -6.28 -4.18
N ILE A 124 11.09 -7.46 -4.79
CA ILE A 124 10.11 -8.46 -4.35
C ILE A 124 10.39 -8.85 -2.91
N ASP A 125 11.63 -9.21 -2.59
CA ASP A 125 12.05 -9.60 -1.25
C ASP A 125 11.82 -8.47 -0.25
N SER A 126 12.14 -7.23 -0.60
CA SER A 126 11.93 -6.08 0.28
C SER A 126 10.46 -5.82 0.61
N VAL A 127 9.52 -6.11 -0.30
CA VAL A 127 8.08 -5.96 -0.03
C VAL A 127 7.54 -7.18 0.71
N GLN A 128 7.99 -8.38 0.34
CA GLN A 128 7.56 -9.63 0.95
C GLN A 128 8.03 -9.79 2.39
N ASP A 129 9.15 -9.17 2.76
CA ASP A 129 9.69 -9.22 4.12
C ASP A 129 8.81 -8.49 5.16
N PHE A 130 7.91 -7.59 4.76
CA PHE A 130 7.01 -6.89 5.70
C PHE A 130 5.59 -7.44 5.62
N HIS A 131 5.17 -8.17 6.66
CA HIS A 131 3.83 -8.75 6.72
C HIS A 131 2.85 -7.85 7.48
N VAL A 132 1.75 -7.53 6.82
CA VAL A 132 0.63 -6.78 7.39
C VAL A 132 -0.16 -7.66 8.36
N LYS A 133 -0.53 -7.07 9.50
CA LYS A 133 -1.24 -7.74 10.60
C LYS A 133 -2.65 -7.21 10.86
N ASN A 134 -3.07 -6.13 10.20
CA ASN A 134 -4.36 -5.50 10.41
C ASN A 134 -5.28 -5.64 9.19
N SER A 135 -6.59 -5.54 9.42
CA SER A 135 -7.67 -5.91 8.48
C SER A 135 -7.80 -7.42 8.23
N GLU A 136 -8.74 -7.82 7.37
CA GLU A 136 -8.84 -9.19 6.86
C GLU A 136 -7.64 -9.57 5.96
N TRP A 137 -6.86 -8.60 5.47
CA TRP A 137 -5.63 -8.87 4.74
C TRP A 137 -4.50 -9.28 5.69
N LYS A 138 -3.97 -10.49 5.50
CA LYS A 138 -2.82 -11.02 6.23
C LYS A 138 -1.74 -11.44 5.26
N GLY A 139 -0.56 -10.82 5.36
CA GLY A 139 0.56 -11.11 4.48
C GLY A 139 1.22 -9.84 3.92
N PRO A 140 2.13 -9.98 2.95
CA PRO A 140 2.86 -8.85 2.42
C PRO A 140 1.97 -7.91 1.59
N GLY A 141 2.47 -6.70 1.32
CA GLY A 141 1.87 -5.86 0.29
C GLY A 141 1.97 -6.49 -1.10
N ALA A 142 1.05 -6.15 -2.00
CA ALA A 142 1.18 -6.54 -3.39
C ALA A 142 2.18 -5.62 -4.11
N LEU A 143 2.95 -6.18 -5.04
CA LEU A 143 3.93 -5.43 -5.84
C LEU A 143 3.60 -5.57 -7.33
N LEU A 144 3.38 -4.44 -8.00
CA LEU A 144 3.07 -4.37 -9.43
C LEU A 144 4.24 -3.70 -10.19
N PHE A 145 4.71 -4.35 -11.25
CA PHE A 145 5.66 -3.76 -12.18
C PHE A 145 4.96 -3.23 -13.43
N VAL A 146 5.31 -2.01 -13.82
CA VAL A 146 4.72 -1.31 -14.99
C VAL A 146 5.83 -0.91 -15.95
N GLY A 147 5.71 -1.25 -17.24
CA GLY A 147 6.67 -0.84 -18.27
C GLY A 147 7.27 -1.96 -19.13
N GLY A 148 6.97 -3.23 -18.83
CA GLY A 148 7.15 -4.39 -19.73
C GLY A 148 5.90 -5.27 -19.76
N SER A 149 6.02 -6.54 -20.20
CA SER A 149 4.89 -7.48 -20.20
C SER A 149 4.35 -7.63 -18.77
N THR A 150 3.05 -7.45 -18.58
CA THR A 150 2.40 -7.43 -17.26
C THR A 150 2.60 -8.76 -16.53
N GLU A 151 3.55 -8.81 -15.59
CA GLU A 151 3.80 -9.99 -14.75
C GLU A 151 3.28 -9.76 -13.32
N ARG A 152 2.48 -10.70 -12.83
CA ARG A 152 1.85 -10.67 -11.51
C ARG A 152 2.77 -11.34 -10.48
N SER A 153 3.14 -10.63 -9.41
CA SER A 153 4.03 -11.15 -8.35
C SER A 153 3.33 -12.00 -7.29
N VAL A 154 2.02 -11.82 -7.09
CA VAL A 154 1.23 -12.50 -6.05
C VAL A 154 -0.17 -12.84 -6.55
N THR A 155 -0.61 -14.06 -6.30
CA THR A 155 -2.02 -14.45 -6.44
C THR A 155 -2.79 -13.97 -5.22
N ILE A 156 -3.71 -13.04 -5.45
CA ILE A 156 -4.68 -12.59 -4.46
C ILE A 156 -5.84 -13.58 -4.54
N SER A 157 -5.97 -14.43 -3.53
CA SER A 157 -7.13 -15.30 -3.33
C SER A 157 -8.03 -14.62 -2.31
N VAL A 158 -9.24 -14.24 -2.73
CA VAL A 158 -10.27 -13.63 -1.89
C VAL A 158 -11.24 -14.72 -1.46
#